data_AF-A0A968Q1V3-F1
#
_entry.id   AF-A0A968Q1V3-F1
#
_cell.length_a   1.000
_cell.length_b   1.000
_cell.length_c   1.000
_cell.angle_alpha   90.00
_cell.angle_beta   90.00
_cell.angle_gamma   90.00
#
_symmetry.space_group_name_H-M   'P 1'
#
loop_
_entity.id
_entity.type
_entity.pdbx_description
1 polymer ?
#
loop_
_entity_poly.entity_id
_entity_poly.type
_entity_poly.pdbx_seq_one_letter_code
_entity_poly.pdbx_strand_id
1 'polypeptide(L)'
;MGRSQPRSWLRTGLLVVLVGIPLGLLLLELLVRGAVFVTGNTNQLEKSLSGSPASAYALKLEDATGKSYPGLTSSSGELQVRRSPILGYELVPNQKHKFWQIDSHGFRQEGDLPLAKPKGEFRIFVIGNSTAFGQMASSNEATIAAKLQVLLQDRLKAQAQRPEKFKPAETPYFAEQVEAIQALPDRLKEGNYRAITAATPGYTSGNELALLVHRVMAFSPDCVIILNGYEDLRSPSTEVAREIVNFDRILQNPSEHYSRYISQQFDQWFSSLYLVKATRRWVFPASDRGNLAFKADQFAADDQELK
;
A
#
# COMPACT_ATOMS: atom_id res chain seq x y z
N MET A 1 -45.86 -60.66 -17.63
CA MET A 1 -44.87 -59.84 -18.35
C MET A 1 -45.37 -58.40 -18.39
N GLY A 2 -44.81 -57.51 -17.58
CA GLY A 2 -45.13 -56.08 -17.61
C GLY A 2 -43.85 -55.28 -17.46
N ARG A 3 -43.15 -55.01 -18.57
CA ARG A 3 -41.95 -54.16 -18.58
C ARG A 3 -42.42 -52.70 -18.42
N SER A 4 -42.11 -52.09 -17.28
CA SER A 4 -42.25 -50.66 -17.05
C SER A 4 -41.36 -49.90 -18.05
N GLN A 5 -41.97 -49.09 -18.92
CA GLN A 5 -41.28 -48.14 -19.78
C GLN A 5 -40.47 -47.14 -18.92
N PRO A 6 -39.19 -46.87 -19.20
CA PRO A 6 -38.46 -45.83 -18.49
C PRO A 6 -39.02 -44.46 -18.90
N ARG A 7 -39.39 -43.64 -17.91
CA ARG A 7 -39.97 -42.30 -18.05
C ARG A 7 -39.09 -41.38 -18.91
N SER A 8 -39.30 -41.35 -20.22
CA SER A 8 -38.54 -40.54 -21.19
C SER A 8 -38.64 -39.03 -20.92
N TRP A 9 -39.76 -38.57 -20.38
CA TRP A 9 -39.98 -37.17 -19.98
C TRP A 9 -39.00 -36.69 -18.90
N LEU A 10 -38.58 -37.55 -17.98
CA LEU A 10 -37.54 -37.21 -17.00
C LEU A 10 -36.18 -37.00 -17.68
N ARG A 11 -35.85 -37.77 -18.73
CA ARG A 11 -34.59 -37.61 -19.49
C ARG A 11 -34.61 -36.34 -20.34
N THR A 12 -35.72 -36.05 -21.01
CA THR A 12 -35.87 -34.83 -21.82
C THR A 12 -35.93 -33.58 -20.95
N GLY A 13 -36.61 -33.64 -19.80
CA GLY A 13 -36.61 -32.57 -18.80
C GLY A 13 -35.22 -32.32 -18.23
N LEU A 14 -34.47 -33.37 -17.89
CA LEU A 14 -33.09 -33.25 -17.43
C LEU A 14 -32.18 -32.64 -18.50
N LEU A 15 -32.35 -33.01 -19.77
CA LEU A 15 -31.56 -32.46 -20.88
C LEU A 15 -31.85 -30.98 -21.12
N VAL A 16 -33.12 -30.55 -21.04
CA VAL A 16 -33.47 -29.13 -21.17
C VAL A 16 -32.90 -28.32 -20.00
N VAL A 17 -32.92 -28.86 -18.78
CA VAL A 17 -32.36 -28.18 -17.61
C VAL A 17 -30.83 -28.15 -17.64
N LEU A 18 -30.18 -29.27 -17.99
CA LEU A 18 -28.72 -29.38 -17.98
C LEU A 18 -28.03 -28.76 -19.21
N VAL A 19 -28.73 -28.64 -20.34
CA VAL A 19 -28.12 -28.19 -21.61
C VAL A 19 -28.85 -26.97 -22.17
N GLY A 20 -30.18 -26.95 -22.14
CA GLY A 20 -30.99 -25.85 -22.67
C GLY A 20 -30.84 -24.54 -21.88
N ILE A 21 -30.90 -24.60 -20.54
CA ILE A 21 -30.73 -23.41 -19.68
C ILE A 21 -29.33 -22.80 -19.82
N PRO A 22 -28.22 -23.56 -19.77
CA PRO A 22 -26.88 -23.00 -20.00
C PRO A 22 -26.69 -22.39 -21.40
N LEU A 23 -27.22 -23.05 -22.45
CA LEU A 23 -27.17 -22.51 -23.82
C LEU A 23 -27.97 -21.21 -23.96
N GLY A 24 -29.14 -21.13 -23.33
CA GLY A 24 -29.95 -19.92 -23.30
C GLY A 24 -29.23 -18.77 -22.60
N LEU A 25 -28.59 -19.03 -21.45
CA LEU A 25 -27.80 -18.03 -20.73
C LEU A 25 -26.56 -17.56 -21.53
N LEU A 26 -25.90 -18.46 -22.26
CA LEU A 26 -24.79 -18.12 -23.15
C LEU A 26 -25.22 -17.22 -24.31
N LEU A 27 -26.35 -17.53 -24.95
CA LEU A 27 -26.93 -16.69 -26.00
C LEU A 27 -27.29 -15.30 -25.48
N LEU A 28 -27.89 -15.22 -24.28
CA LEU A 28 -28.28 -13.97 -23.67
C LEU A 28 -27.07 -13.12 -23.26
N GLU A 29 -26.01 -13.75 -22.74
CA GLU A 29 -24.73 -13.10 -22.47
C GLU A 29 -24.10 -12.50 -23.75
N LEU A 30 -24.13 -13.23 -24.87
CA LEU A 30 -23.62 -12.74 -26.16
C LEU A 30 -24.43 -11.54 -26.70
N LEU A 31 -25.75 -11.56 -26.53
CA LEU A 31 -26.62 -10.45 -26.93
C LEU A 31 -26.36 -9.19 -26.10
N VAL A 32 -26.25 -9.31 -24.78
CA VAL A 32 -25.93 -8.18 -23.89
C VAL A 32 -24.53 -7.64 -24.19
N ARG A 33 -23.55 -8.52 -24.42
CA ARG A 33 -22.20 -8.13 -24.86
C ARG A 33 -22.22 -7.34 -26.17
N GLY A 34 -22.94 -7.84 -27.18
CA GLY A 34 -23.07 -7.15 -28.47
C GLY A 34 -23.71 -5.77 -28.34
N ALA A 35 -24.77 -5.65 -27.54
CA ALA A 35 -25.43 -4.37 -27.28
C ALA A 35 -24.51 -3.36 -26.56
N VAL A 36 -23.74 -3.80 -25.57
CA VAL A 36 -22.77 -2.92 -24.87
C VAL A 36 -21.61 -2.50 -25.78
N PHE A 37 -21.16 -3.39 -26.66
CA PHE A 37 -20.12 -3.09 -27.65
C PHE A 37 -20.56 -2.03 -28.66
N VAL A 38 -21.79 -2.13 -29.18
CA VAL A 38 -22.34 -1.18 -30.15
C VAL A 38 -22.67 0.18 -29.52
N THR A 39 -23.04 0.21 -28.24
CA THR A 39 -23.41 1.45 -27.54
C THR A 39 -22.21 2.23 -26.97
N GLY A 40 -20.99 1.69 -27.06
CA GLY A 40 -19.78 2.36 -26.56
C GLY A 40 -19.67 2.45 -25.03
N ASN A 41 -20.56 1.78 -24.28
CA ASN A 41 -20.64 1.86 -22.83
C ASN A 41 -19.71 0.87 -22.09
N THR A 42 -18.75 0.28 -22.78
CA THR A 42 -17.79 -0.70 -22.23
C THR A 42 -17.06 -0.17 -20.99
N ASN A 43 -16.62 1.10 -21.03
CA ASN A 43 -15.88 1.74 -19.94
C ASN A 43 -16.74 2.11 -18.71
N GLN A 44 -18.07 2.18 -18.85
CA GLN A 44 -18.97 2.57 -17.75
C GLN A 44 -19.42 1.39 -16.88
N LEU A 45 -19.36 0.17 -17.41
CA LEU A 45 -19.67 -1.07 -16.67
C LEU A 45 -18.48 -1.62 -15.87
N GLU A 46 -17.27 -1.11 -16.13
CA GLU A 46 -16.01 -1.46 -15.46
C GLU A 46 -15.43 -0.31 -14.65
N LYS A 47 -16.27 0.42 -13.89
CA LYS A 47 -15.76 1.19 -12.75
C LYS A 47 -15.29 0.22 -11.65
N SER A 48 -14.23 -0.52 -11.95
CA SER A 48 -13.36 -1.14 -10.97
C SER A 48 -12.83 -0.02 -10.07
N LEU A 49 -12.74 -0.29 -8.77
CA LEU A 49 -12.12 0.61 -7.77
C LEU A 49 -10.64 0.91 -8.08
N SER A 50 -10.06 0.31 -9.12
CA SER A 50 -8.74 0.62 -9.67
C SER A 50 -8.60 2.11 -10.02
N GLY A 51 -7.57 2.76 -9.49
CA GLY A 51 -7.25 4.17 -9.76
C GLY A 51 -7.71 5.19 -8.71
N SER A 52 -8.46 4.76 -7.68
CA SER A 52 -8.71 5.59 -6.48
C SER A 52 -7.42 5.74 -5.65
N PRO A 53 -7.23 6.83 -4.89
CA PRO A 53 -6.12 6.92 -3.94
C PRO A 53 -6.07 5.73 -2.97
N ALA A 54 -7.21 5.25 -2.49
CA ALA A 54 -7.25 4.13 -1.55
C ALA A 54 -6.73 2.81 -2.14
N SER A 55 -7.07 2.49 -3.40
CA SER A 55 -6.57 1.29 -4.10
C SER A 55 -5.08 1.39 -4.40
N ALA A 56 -4.62 2.58 -4.81
CA ALA A 56 -3.21 2.84 -5.07
C ALA A 56 -2.30 2.54 -3.87
N TYR A 57 -2.80 2.74 -2.66
CA TYR A 57 -2.05 2.50 -1.42
C TYR A 57 -2.41 1.19 -0.72
N ALA A 58 -3.36 0.42 -1.25
CA ALA A 58 -3.69 -0.90 -0.72
C ALA A 58 -2.61 -1.90 -1.15
N LEU A 59 -2.21 -2.77 -0.22
CA LEU A 59 -1.16 -3.75 -0.42
C LEU A 59 -1.63 -4.88 -1.34
N LYS A 60 -0.76 -5.26 -2.28
CA LYS A 60 -0.92 -6.41 -3.15
C LYS A 60 0.23 -7.38 -2.92
N LEU A 61 -0.09 -8.54 -2.35
CA LEU A 61 0.91 -9.57 -2.07
C LEU A 61 1.27 -10.36 -3.33
N GLU A 62 2.56 -10.39 -3.65
CA GLU A 62 3.15 -11.14 -4.75
C GLU A 62 4.13 -12.21 -4.23
N ASP A 63 4.20 -13.32 -4.94
CA ASP A 63 5.13 -14.41 -4.69
C ASP A 63 6.53 -14.11 -5.27
N ALA A 64 7.47 -15.04 -5.08
CA ALA A 64 8.84 -14.90 -5.55
C ALA A 64 8.98 -14.77 -7.09
N THR A 65 7.95 -15.15 -7.84
CA THR A 65 7.88 -15.06 -9.31
C THR A 65 7.12 -13.83 -9.80
N GLY A 66 6.65 -12.96 -8.89
CA GLY A 66 5.85 -11.78 -9.19
C GLY A 66 4.38 -12.07 -9.46
N LYS A 67 3.91 -13.29 -9.16
CA LYS A 67 2.51 -13.68 -9.32
C LYS A 67 1.74 -13.48 -8.02
N SER A 68 0.47 -13.12 -8.11
CA SER A 68 -0.39 -12.98 -6.92
C SER A 68 -0.69 -14.34 -6.29
N TYR A 69 -0.76 -14.39 -4.96
CA TYR A 69 -1.09 -15.62 -4.24
C TYR A 69 -2.55 -16.04 -4.52
N PRO A 70 -2.79 -17.29 -4.95
CA PRO A 70 -4.13 -17.84 -5.12
C PRO A 70 -4.95 -17.71 -3.82
N GLY A 71 -6.10 -17.05 -3.86
CA GLY A 71 -7.05 -16.95 -2.74
C GLY A 71 -6.84 -15.76 -1.79
N LEU A 72 -5.79 -14.97 -1.99
CA LEU A 72 -5.52 -13.72 -1.25
C LEU A 72 -5.84 -12.46 -2.10
N THR A 73 -6.60 -12.63 -3.18
CA THR A 73 -6.88 -11.57 -4.15
C THR A 73 -7.90 -10.56 -3.61
N SER A 74 -7.46 -9.63 -2.79
CA SER A 74 -8.10 -8.31 -2.73
C SER A 74 -7.71 -7.59 -4.02
N SER A 75 -8.54 -7.71 -5.06
CA SER A 75 -8.29 -7.29 -6.45
C SER A 75 -8.16 -5.77 -6.67
N SER A 76 -7.94 -4.98 -5.62
CA SER A 76 -7.86 -3.52 -5.68
C SER A 76 -6.53 -2.94 -5.17
N GLY A 77 -5.65 -3.74 -4.56
CA GLY A 77 -4.34 -3.25 -4.14
C GLY A 77 -3.40 -3.04 -5.32
N GLU A 78 -2.72 -1.90 -5.37
CA GLU A 78 -1.75 -1.57 -6.42
C GLU A 78 -0.30 -1.47 -5.87
N LEU A 79 -0.12 -1.34 -4.55
CA LEU A 79 1.22 -1.29 -3.93
C LEU A 79 1.75 -2.71 -3.69
N GLN A 80 2.70 -3.14 -4.52
CA GLN A 80 3.19 -4.51 -4.51
C GLN A 80 4.13 -4.75 -3.33
N VAL A 81 3.91 -5.86 -2.65
CA VAL A 81 4.72 -6.33 -1.53
C VAL A 81 4.98 -7.82 -1.69
N ARG A 82 6.09 -8.29 -1.14
CA ARG A 82 6.43 -9.71 -1.10
C ARG A 82 6.89 -10.10 0.30
N ARG A 83 6.86 -11.40 0.59
CA ARG A 83 7.35 -11.92 1.87
C ARG A 83 8.86 -11.71 2.00
N SER A 84 9.30 -11.40 3.22
CA SER A 84 10.70 -11.29 3.60
C SER A 84 10.93 -12.08 4.89
N PRO A 85 11.82 -13.10 4.91
CA PRO A 85 12.11 -13.85 6.13
C PRO A 85 12.67 -12.99 7.27
N ILE A 86 13.24 -11.83 6.93
CA ILE A 86 13.90 -10.93 7.88
C ILE A 86 12.97 -9.79 8.29
N LEU A 87 12.18 -9.27 7.35
CA LEU A 87 11.32 -8.09 7.58
C LEU A 87 9.85 -8.46 7.79
N GLY A 88 9.49 -9.75 7.77
CA GLY A 88 8.14 -10.25 7.56
C GLY A 88 7.69 -10.08 6.11
N TYR A 89 7.72 -8.84 5.63
CA TYR A 89 7.47 -8.48 4.24
C TYR A 89 8.25 -7.26 3.81
N GLU A 90 8.24 -6.97 2.52
CA GLU A 90 8.90 -5.80 1.95
C GLU A 90 8.16 -5.28 0.72
N LEU A 91 8.38 -4.02 0.39
CA LEU A 91 7.97 -3.45 -0.89
C LEU A 91 8.77 -4.09 -2.03
N VAL A 92 8.10 -4.43 -3.12
CA VAL A 92 8.79 -4.86 -4.35
C VAL A 92 9.57 -3.64 -4.91
N PRO A 93 10.85 -3.78 -5.29
CA PRO A 93 11.61 -2.67 -5.86
C PRO A 93 11.10 -2.22 -7.24
N ASN A 94 11.52 -1.02 -7.68
CA ASN A 94 11.29 -0.47 -9.02
C ASN A 94 9.81 -0.31 -9.42
N GLN A 95 8.93 -0.07 -8.45
CA GLN A 95 7.53 0.20 -8.75
C GLN A 95 7.30 1.68 -9.04
N LYS A 96 6.42 1.99 -10.00
CA LYS A 96 6.07 3.36 -10.37
C LYS A 96 4.56 3.52 -10.44
N HIS A 97 4.05 4.52 -9.73
CA HIS A 97 2.65 4.89 -9.72
C HIS A 97 2.51 6.43 -9.69
N LYS A 98 1.32 6.96 -9.99
CA LYS A 98 1.09 8.43 -9.99
C LYS A 98 1.28 9.09 -8.61
N PHE A 99 1.15 8.32 -7.52
CA PHE A 99 1.24 8.83 -6.14
C PHE A 99 2.55 8.48 -5.45
N TRP A 100 3.26 7.48 -5.93
CA TRP A 100 4.45 6.97 -5.26
C TRP A 100 5.37 6.29 -6.27
N GLN A 101 6.66 6.36 -5.99
CA GLN A 101 7.69 5.61 -6.70
C GLN A 101 8.57 4.91 -5.67
N ILE A 102 8.81 3.63 -5.91
CA ILE A 102 9.68 2.78 -5.11
C ILE A 102 10.97 2.55 -5.91
N ASP A 103 12.10 2.85 -5.30
CA ASP A 103 13.41 2.72 -5.94
C ASP A 103 13.87 1.26 -6.06
N SER A 104 15.08 1.07 -6.57
CA SER A 104 15.76 -0.22 -6.72
C SER A 104 16.05 -0.94 -5.40
N HIS A 105 15.96 -0.24 -4.27
CA HIS A 105 16.25 -0.74 -2.93
C HIS A 105 14.97 -0.97 -2.08
N GLY A 106 13.80 -0.65 -2.63
CA GLY A 106 12.52 -0.80 -1.93
C GLY A 106 12.15 0.41 -1.05
N PHE A 107 12.79 1.56 -1.23
CA PHE A 107 12.44 2.81 -0.53
C PHE A 107 11.54 3.69 -1.37
N ARG A 108 10.66 4.45 -0.71
CA ARG A 108 9.78 5.41 -1.40
C ARG A 108 10.54 6.69 -1.68
N GLN A 109 11.24 6.74 -2.81
CA GLN A 109 11.93 7.93 -3.28
C GLN A 109 12.08 7.92 -4.79
N GLU A 110 12.47 9.06 -5.34
CA GLU A 110 12.83 9.19 -6.75
C GLU A 110 14.36 9.10 -6.93
N GLY A 111 14.76 8.57 -8.08
CA GLY A 111 16.17 8.45 -8.46
C GLY A 111 16.90 7.30 -7.79
N ASP A 112 18.17 7.16 -8.15
CA ASP A 112 19.05 6.10 -7.66
C ASP A 112 19.67 6.49 -6.30
N LEU A 113 19.80 5.54 -5.38
CA LEU A 113 20.46 5.71 -4.09
C LEU A 113 21.70 4.82 -4.04
N PRO A 114 22.89 5.34 -4.35
CA PRO A 114 24.09 4.51 -4.37
C PRO A 114 24.41 4.01 -2.97
N LEU A 115 24.78 2.73 -2.83
CA LEU A 115 25.23 2.17 -1.55
C LEU A 115 26.43 2.95 -1.02
N ALA A 116 27.45 3.16 -1.88
CA ALA A 116 28.58 4.02 -1.56
C ALA A 116 28.10 5.47 -1.42
N LYS A 117 28.27 6.04 -0.24
CA LYS A 117 27.84 7.40 0.09
C LYS A 117 28.71 8.44 -0.64
N PRO A 118 28.12 9.30 -1.49
CA PRO A 118 28.85 10.38 -2.15
C PRO A 118 29.51 11.32 -1.13
N LYS A 119 30.67 11.86 -1.49
CA LYS A 119 31.40 12.80 -0.63
C LYS A 119 30.55 14.05 -0.38
N GLY A 120 30.39 14.42 0.88
CA GLY A 120 29.60 15.59 1.29
C GLY A 120 28.09 15.39 1.26
N GLU A 121 27.59 14.17 0.99
CA GLU A 121 26.17 13.84 1.16
C GLU A 121 25.87 13.51 2.64
N PHE A 122 24.80 14.09 3.18
CA PHE A 122 24.22 13.74 4.47
C PHE A 122 22.92 12.96 4.24
N ARG A 123 22.83 11.74 4.76
CA ARG A 123 21.69 10.84 4.57
C ARG A 123 20.82 10.80 5.82
N ILE A 124 19.55 11.18 5.64
CA ILE A 124 18.53 11.13 6.68
C ILE A 124 17.49 10.08 6.27
N PHE A 125 17.36 9.01 7.03
CA PHE A 125 16.33 8.01 6.77
C PHE A 125 15.14 8.22 7.69
N VAL A 126 13.96 8.36 7.10
CA VAL A 126 12.68 8.39 7.82
C VAL A 126 12.11 6.98 7.78
N ILE A 127 12.15 6.28 8.91
CA ILE A 127 11.64 4.93 9.06
C ILE A 127 10.30 4.92 9.78
N GLY A 128 9.43 3.98 9.40
CA GLY A 128 8.15 3.79 10.08
C GLY A 128 7.12 3.01 9.30
N ASN A 129 5.86 3.18 9.71
CA ASN A 129 4.67 2.55 9.13
C ASN A 129 4.00 3.40 8.02
N SER A 130 2.67 3.31 7.88
CA SER A 130 1.88 4.04 6.88
C SER A 130 2.02 5.56 6.99
N THR A 131 2.19 6.10 8.21
CA THR A 131 2.39 7.54 8.44
C THR A 131 3.72 8.01 7.86
N ALA A 132 4.81 7.31 8.19
CA ALA A 132 6.14 7.58 7.67
C ALA A 132 6.22 7.38 6.16
N PHE A 133 5.54 6.34 5.66
CA PHE A 133 5.42 6.06 4.23
C PHE A 133 4.74 7.21 3.47
N GLY A 134 3.89 8.01 4.13
CA GLY A 134 3.08 9.03 3.48
C GLY A 134 1.85 8.42 2.81
N GLN A 135 1.17 7.50 3.49
CA GLN A 135 -0.10 6.94 3.04
C GLN A 135 -1.05 8.06 2.60
N MET A 136 -1.70 7.90 1.44
CA MET A 136 -2.57 8.92 0.82
C MET A 136 -1.88 10.20 0.34
N ALA A 137 -0.55 10.31 0.40
CA ALA A 137 0.15 11.44 -0.19
C ALA A 137 -0.06 11.52 -1.71
N SER A 138 0.00 12.71 -2.28
CA SER A 138 -0.21 12.91 -3.72
C SER A 138 0.99 12.51 -4.59
N SER A 139 2.18 12.40 -4.00
CA SER A 139 3.43 12.08 -4.69
C SER A 139 4.55 11.78 -3.68
N ASN A 140 5.76 11.46 -4.15
CA ASN A 140 6.93 11.32 -3.29
C ASN A 140 7.34 12.67 -2.66
N GLU A 141 7.14 13.78 -3.36
CA GLU A 141 7.46 15.15 -2.89
C GLU A 141 6.54 15.59 -1.74
N ALA A 142 5.38 14.97 -1.62
CA ALA A 142 4.43 15.21 -0.54
C ALA A 142 4.79 14.47 0.75
N THR A 143 5.81 13.59 0.76
CA THR A 143 6.26 12.87 1.96
C THR A 143 6.99 13.77 2.96
N ILE A 144 7.03 13.37 4.23
CA ILE A 144 7.77 14.09 5.28
C ILE A 144 9.26 14.17 4.93
N ALA A 145 9.87 13.10 4.44
CA ALA A 145 11.27 13.09 4.05
C ALA A 145 11.56 14.12 2.94
N ALA A 146 10.76 14.12 1.87
CA ALA A 146 10.97 15.08 0.78
C ALA A 146 10.80 16.54 1.24
N LYS A 147 9.80 16.83 2.08
CA LYS A 147 9.62 18.17 2.67
C LYS A 147 10.79 18.56 3.56
N LEU A 148 11.28 17.63 4.39
CA LEU A 148 12.46 17.86 5.23
C LEU A 148 13.69 18.19 4.38
N GLN A 149 13.91 17.47 3.28
CA GLN A 149 15.02 17.75 2.37
C GLN A 149 14.95 19.17 1.82
N VAL A 150 13.78 19.61 1.35
CA VAL A 150 13.58 20.99 0.85
C VAL A 150 13.88 22.02 1.94
N LEU A 151 13.36 21.83 3.14
CA LEU A 151 13.61 22.73 4.28
C LEU A 151 15.09 22.84 4.63
N LEU A 152 15.83 21.73 4.62
CA LEU A 152 17.27 21.72 4.88
C LEU A 152 18.05 22.44 3.79
N GLN A 153 17.69 22.22 2.52
CA GLN A 153 18.30 22.91 1.38
C GLN A 153 18.06 24.41 1.42
N ASP A 154 16.85 24.85 1.74
CA ASP A 154 16.52 26.27 1.85
C ASP A 154 17.22 26.91 3.05
N ARG A 155 17.35 26.17 4.16
CA ARG A 155 18.14 26.62 5.32
C ARG A 155 19.62 26.78 4.96
N LEU A 156 20.21 25.86 4.19
CA LEU A 156 21.58 26.00 3.71
C LEU A 156 21.77 27.23 2.81
N LYS A 157 20.84 27.50 1.89
CA LYS A 157 20.88 28.71 1.05
C LYS A 157 20.81 29.98 1.91
N ALA A 158 19.89 30.01 2.87
CA ALA A 158 19.75 31.15 3.79
C ALA A 158 21.02 31.37 4.63
N GLN A 159 21.65 30.28 5.09
CA GLN A 159 22.92 30.30 5.82
C GLN A 159 24.08 30.81 4.98
N ALA A 160 24.16 30.41 3.70
CA ALA A 160 25.20 30.89 2.79
C ALA A 160 25.06 32.39 2.48
N GLN A 161 23.81 32.89 2.39
CA GLN A 161 23.54 34.29 2.09
C GLN A 161 23.73 35.21 3.31
N ARG A 162 23.44 34.72 4.52
CA ARG A 162 23.43 35.50 5.77
C ARG A 162 24.04 34.68 6.92
N PRO A 163 25.34 34.37 6.87
CA PRO A 163 26.00 33.52 7.86
C PRO A 163 25.93 34.10 9.28
N GLU A 164 25.85 35.42 9.42
CA GLU A 164 25.75 36.14 10.70
C GLU A 164 24.45 35.85 11.47
N LYS A 165 23.43 35.32 10.79
CA LYS A 165 22.15 34.94 11.42
C LYS A 165 22.15 33.56 12.05
N PHE A 166 23.26 32.83 11.97
CA PHE A 166 23.42 31.48 12.50
C PHE A 166 24.61 31.44 13.44
N LYS A 167 24.66 30.41 14.29
CA LYS A 167 25.85 30.19 15.13
C LYS A 167 27.12 30.09 14.26
N PRO A 168 28.27 30.61 14.73
CA PRO A 168 29.54 30.45 14.02
C PRO A 168 29.93 28.97 13.90
N ALA A 169 30.80 28.66 12.94
CA ALA A 169 31.28 27.29 12.72
C ALA A 169 32.12 26.77 13.90
N GLU A 170 32.83 27.68 14.58
CA GLU A 170 33.60 27.39 15.77
C GLU A 170 33.02 28.16 16.95
N THR A 171 32.92 27.48 18.10
CA THR A 171 32.47 28.13 19.33
C THR A 171 33.51 29.17 19.75
N PRO A 172 33.10 30.42 20.02
CA PRO A 172 34.01 31.46 20.49
C PRO A 172 34.69 31.07 21.81
N TYR A 173 35.91 31.57 22.04
CA TYR A 173 36.68 31.26 23.24
C TYR A 173 36.13 31.92 24.51
N PHE A 174 35.60 33.14 24.40
CA PHE A 174 35.17 33.93 25.55
C PHE A 174 33.70 33.68 25.91
N ALA A 175 33.41 33.52 27.21
CA ALA A 175 32.06 33.22 27.72
C ALA A 175 30.99 34.23 27.26
N GLU A 176 31.30 35.52 27.28
CA GLU A 176 30.40 36.58 26.81
C GLU A 176 30.01 36.40 25.33
N GLN A 177 30.94 35.94 24.50
CA GLN A 177 30.68 35.68 23.08
C GLN A 177 29.86 34.40 22.89
N VAL A 178 30.05 33.39 23.74
CA VAL A 178 29.24 32.16 23.76
C VAL A 178 27.79 32.46 24.13
N GLU A 179 27.56 33.29 25.15
CA GLU A 179 26.22 33.72 25.54
C GLU A 179 25.53 34.50 24.43
N ALA A 180 26.26 35.43 23.78
CA ALA A 180 25.72 36.24 22.69
C ALA A 180 25.24 35.40 21.49
N ILE A 181 25.90 34.27 21.19
CA ILE A 181 25.50 33.39 20.07
C ILE A 181 24.47 32.33 20.47
N GLN A 182 24.16 32.16 21.76
CA GLN A 182 23.26 31.10 22.22
C GLN A 182 21.83 31.27 21.71
N ALA A 183 21.40 32.51 21.50
CA ALA A 183 20.09 32.85 20.93
C ALA A 183 20.01 32.62 19.41
N LEU A 184 21.15 32.45 18.72
CA LEU A 184 21.17 32.22 17.28
C LEU A 184 20.80 30.77 16.96
N PRO A 185 20.13 30.51 15.83
CA PRO A 185 19.85 29.15 15.36
C PRO A 185 21.13 28.40 15.01
N ASP A 186 21.14 27.08 15.24
CA ASP A 186 22.30 26.23 14.92
C ASP A 186 22.65 26.26 13.43
N ARG A 187 23.96 26.26 13.15
CA ARG A 187 24.51 26.17 11.80
C ARG A 187 24.42 24.73 11.31
N LEU A 188 23.85 24.54 10.12
CA LEU A 188 23.91 23.26 9.43
C LEU A 188 25.31 23.04 8.85
N LYS A 189 25.79 21.79 8.91
CA LYS A 189 27.01 21.39 8.20
C LYS A 189 26.81 21.58 6.70
N GLU A 190 27.81 22.10 6.02
CA GLU A 190 27.77 22.27 4.57
C GLU A 190 27.81 20.90 3.87
N GLY A 191 26.95 20.71 2.87
CA GLY A 191 26.82 19.45 2.15
C GLY A 191 25.49 19.31 1.43
N ASN A 192 25.29 18.16 0.80
CA ASN A 192 24.05 17.79 0.14
C ASN A 192 23.20 16.93 1.10
N TYR A 193 22.10 17.46 1.60
CA TYR A 193 21.19 16.68 2.44
C TYR A 193 20.22 15.90 1.56
N ARG A 194 20.18 14.59 1.78
CA ARG A 194 19.25 13.67 1.14
C ARG A 194 18.40 13.01 2.22
N ALA A 195 17.09 13.22 2.15
CA ALA A 195 16.14 12.57 3.06
C ALA A 195 15.38 11.48 2.31
N ILE A 196 15.32 10.28 2.88
CA ILE A 196 14.81 9.06 2.25
C ILE A 196 13.64 8.54 3.07
N THR A 197 12.52 8.24 2.41
CA THR A 197 11.39 7.55 3.04
C THR A 197 11.63 6.04 2.99
N ALA A 198 12.10 5.47 4.10
CA ALA A 198 12.31 4.04 4.27
C ALA A 198 11.24 3.47 5.20
N ALA A 199 10.02 3.42 4.71
CA ALA A 199 8.85 3.02 5.50
C ALA A 199 7.99 2.04 4.72
N THR A 200 7.15 1.28 5.41
CA THR A 200 6.24 0.33 4.77
C THR A 200 4.92 0.28 5.55
N PRO A 201 3.76 0.42 4.88
CA PRO A 201 2.47 0.39 5.55
C PRO A 201 2.27 -0.90 6.35
N GLY A 202 1.91 -0.76 7.64
CA GLY A 202 1.64 -1.86 8.56
C GLY A 202 2.83 -2.36 9.38
N TYR A 203 4.03 -1.82 9.17
CA TYR A 203 5.19 -2.17 10.01
C TYR A 203 4.97 -1.81 11.49
N THR A 204 5.48 -2.67 12.37
CA THR A 204 5.64 -2.42 13.80
C THR A 204 7.10 -2.12 14.13
N SER A 205 7.40 -1.79 15.39
CA SER A 205 8.78 -1.50 15.86
C SER A 205 9.77 -2.64 15.55
N GLY A 206 9.34 -3.90 15.57
CA GLY A 206 10.21 -5.02 15.19
C GLY A 206 10.50 -5.09 13.70
N ASN A 207 9.52 -4.82 12.83
CA ASN A 207 9.77 -4.70 11.38
C ASN A 207 10.72 -3.53 11.09
N GLU A 208 10.53 -2.40 11.79
CA GLU A 208 11.35 -1.20 11.65
C GLU A 208 12.79 -1.42 12.12
N LEU A 209 12.99 -2.12 13.23
CA LEU A 209 14.31 -2.52 13.70
C LEU A 209 15.02 -3.42 12.69
N ALA A 210 14.29 -4.41 12.15
CA ALA A 210 14.83 -5.29 11.12
C ALA A 210 15.17 -4.51 9.83
N LEU A 211 14.34 -3.54 9.43
CA LEU A 211 14.59 -2.65 8.30
C LEU A 211 15.83 -1.80 8.52
N LEU A 212 15.98 -1.24 9.73
CA LEU A 212 17.12 -0.42 10.12
C LEU A 212 18.41 -1.25 9.99
N VAL A 213 18.48 -2.36 10.74
CA VAL A 213 19.70 -3.16 10.88
C VAL A 213 20.08 -3.84 9.57
N HIS A 214 19.13 -4.41 8.83
CA HIS A 214 19.43 -5.23 7.65
C HIS A 214 19.41 -4.48 6.32
N ARG A 215 18.91 -3.24 6.27
CA ARG A 215 18.89 -2.44 5.03
C ARG A 215 19.45 -1.05 5.21
N VAL A 216 18.84 -0.24 6.06
CA VAL A 216 19.16 1.20 6.16
C VAL A 216 20.62 1.41 6.54
N MET A 217 21.15 0.62 7.48
CA MET A 217 22.55 0.75 7.92
C MET A 217 23.57 0.54 6.79
N ALA A 218 23.24 -0.23 5.74
CA ALA A 218 24.12 -0.43 4.58
C ALA A 218 24.38 0.87 3.79
N PHE A 219 23.50 1.87 3.93
CA PHE A 219 23.62 3.16 3.26
C PHE A 219 24.36 4.23 4.08
N SER A 220 24.94 3.86 5.22
CA SER A 220 25.70 4.80 6.08
C SER A 220 24.90 6.07 6.45
N PRO A 221 23.72 5.93 7.09
CA PRO A 221 22.90 7.06 7.50
C PRO A 221 23.64 7.96 8.49
N ASP A 222 23.42 9.28 8.42
CA ASP A 222 23.87 10.23 9.46
C ASP A 222 22.80 10.49 10.50
N CYS A 223 21.54 10.32 10.11
CA CYS A 223 20.38 10.52 10.96
C CYS A 223 19.29 9.52 10.59
N VAL A 224 18.62 8.98 11.61
CA VAL A 224 17.44 8.14 11.46
C VAL A 224 16.34 8.78 12.27
N ILE A 225 15.22 9.08 11.61
CA ILE A 225 13.99 9.58 12.22
C ILE A 225 13.02 8.41 12.25
N ILE A 226 12.59 8.01 13.45
CA ILE A 226 11.64 6.92 13.64
C ILE A 226 10.26 7.53 13.89
N LEU A 227 9.32 7.25 12.99
CA LEU A 227 7.92 7.68 13.09
C LEU A 227 7.03 6.45 13.30
N ASN A 228 6.84 6.09 14.57
CA ASN A 228 6.14 4.88 14.97
C ASN A 228 5.22 5.11 16.19
N GLY A 229 4.31 4.17 16.47
CA GLY A 229 3.53 4.10 17.69
C GLY A 229 2.19 3.35 17.54
N TYR A 230 1.48 3.54 16.43
CA TYR A 230 0.09 3.06 16.33
C TYR A 230 -0.05 1.56 16.01
N GLU A 231 0.81 0.99 15.14
CA GLU A 231 0.71 -0.42 14.75
C GLU A 231 1.21 -1.37 15.85
N ASP A 232 2.14 -0.93 16.70
CA ASP A 232 2.60 -1.68 17.87
C ASP A 232 1.47 -1.90 18.89
N LEU A 233 0.61 -0.89 19.11
CA LEU A 233 -0.55 -1.00 20.01
C LEU A 233 -1.63 -1.95 19.49
N ARG A 234 -1.65 -2.21 18.18
CA ARG A 234 -2.63 -3.08 17.51
C ARG A 234 -2.18 -4.53 17.40
N SER A 235 -0.91 -4.82 17.72
CA SER A 235 -0.35 -6.17 17.62
C SER A 235 -0.21 -6.79 19.01
N PRO A 236 -0.43 -8.12 19.17
CA PRO A 236 -0.15 -8.79 20.43
C PRO A 236 1.31 -8.61 20.83
N SER A 237 1.57 -8.35 22.11
CA SER A 237 2.93 -8.12 22.62
C SER A 237 3.87 -9.33 22.51
N THR A 238 3.32 -10.51 22.22
CA THR A 238 4.08 -11.75 21.98
C THR A 238 4.67 -11.83 20.57
N GLU A 239 4.19 -11.00 19.64
CA GLU A 239 4.65 -11.00 18.25
C GLU A 239 5.81 -10.01 18.09
N VAL A 240 6.98 -10.50 17.65
CA VAL A 240 8.17 -9.68 17.48
C VAL A 240 8.06 -8.76 16.26
N ALA A 241 7.40 -9.21 15.19
CA ALA A 241 7.23 -8.45 13.96
C ALA A 241 5.92 -8.83 13.26
N ARG A 242 5.36 -7.91 12.48
CA ARG A 242 4.13 -8.18 11.72
C ARG A 242 4.43 -8.89 10.40
N GLU A 243 3.64 -9.91 10.12
CA GLU A 243 3.55 -10.58 8.82
C GLU A 243 2.32 -10.06 8.03
N ILE A 244 2.41 -9.94 6.70
CA ILE A 244 1.23 -9.58 5.86
C ILE A 244 0.14 -10.64 6.01
N VAL A 245 0.57 -11.89 6.09
CA VAL A 245 -0.29 -13.06 6.15
C VAL A 245 0.27 -13.99 7.21
N ASN A 246 -0.58 -14.35 8.17
CA ASN A 246 -0.22 -15.38 9.14
C ASN A 246 -0.27 -16.74 8.42
N PHE A 247 0.87 -17.15 7.85
CA PHE A 247 1.00 -18.40 7.10
C PHE A 247 0.73 -19.62 7.97
N ASP A 248 1.02 -19.57 9.27
CA ASP A 248 0.69 -20.67 10.19
C ASP A 248 -0.80 -20.93 10.21
N ARG A 249 -1.64 -19.88 10.18
CA ARG A 249 -3.10 -20.01 10.08
C ARG A 249 -3.55 -20.62 8.76
N ILE A 250 -2.87 -20.30 7.64
CA ILE A 250 -3.16 -20.89 6.33
C ILE A 250 -2.76 -22.37 6.31
N LEU A 251 -1.57 -22.68 6.81
CA LEU A 251 -1.03 -24.04 6.87
C LEU A 251 -1.80 -24.94 7.83
N GLN A 252 -2.40 -24.38 8.89
CA GLN A 252 -3.28 -25.11 9.79
C GLN A 252 -4.59 -25.54 9.13
N ASN A 253 -5.12 -24.79 8.16
CA ASN A 253 -6.40 -25.09 7.49
C ASN A 253 -6.35 -24.90 5.95
N PRO A 254 -5.59 -25.74 5.23
CA PRO A 254 -5.38 -25.58 3.78
C PRO A 254 -6.62 -25.86 2.95
N SER A 255 -7.51 -26.76 3.40
CA SER A 255 -8.75 -27.12 2.68
C SER A 255 -9.78 -25.98 2.64
N GLU A 256 -9.93 -25.21 3.72
CA GLU A 256 -10.80 -24.03 3.75
C GLU A 256 -10.29 -22.92 2.84
N HIS A 257 -8.98 -22.71 2.77
CA HIS A 257 -8.40 -21.69 1.89
C HIS A 257 -8.55 -22.07 0.43
N TYR A 258 -8.36 -23.36 0.11
CA TYR A 258 -8.60 -23.87 -1.24
C TYR A 258 -10.07 -23.75 -1.66
N SER A 259 -11.01 -24.12 -0.78
CA SER A 259 -12.44 -24.00 -1.10
C SER A 259 -12.87 -22.54 -1.29
N ARG A 260 -12.37 -21.61 -0.46
CA ARG A 260 -12.58 -20.16 -0.63
C ARG A 260 -11.94 -19.63 -1.91
N TYR A 261 -10.74 -20.10 -2.28
CA TYR A 261 -10.10 -19.73 -3.54
C TYR A 261 -10.95 -20.15 -4.74
N ILE A 262 -11.39 -21.41 -4.77
CA ILE A 262 -12.24 -21.93 -5.84
C ILE A 262 -13.59 -21.18 -5.90
N SER A 263 -14.23 -20.91 -4.75
CA SER A 263 -15.48 -20.15 -4.72
C SER A 263 -15.29 -18.71 -5.20
N GLN A 264 -14.22 -18.03 -4.77
CA GLN A 264 -13.89 -16.68 -5.23
C GLN A 264 -13.62 -16.62 -6.73
N GLN A 265 -12.93 -17.61 -7.31
CA GLN A 265 -12.70 -17.68 -8.75
C GLN A 265 -14.03 -17.86 -9.51
N PHE A 266 -14.93 -18.70 -9.00
CA PHE A 266 -16.28 -18.84 -9.55
C PHE A 266 -17.09 -17.54 -9.44
N ASP A 267 -17.04 -16.86 -8.30
CA ASP A 267 -17.74 -15.59 -8.08
C ASP A 267 -17.19 -14.47 -8.97
N GLN A 268 -15.88 -14.38 -9.14
CA GLN A 268 -15.24 -13.43 -10.06
C GLN A 268 -15.61 -13.72 -11.51
N TRP A 269 -15.55 -14.98 -11.93
CA TRP A 269 -15.97 -15.39 -13.26
C TRP A 269 -17.46 -15.09 -13.50
N PHE A 270 -18.35 -15.45 -12.56
CA PHE A 270 -19.78 -15.18 -12.66
C PHE A 270 -20.10 -13.69 -12.67
N SER A 271 -19.45 -12.89 -11.82
CA SER A 271 -19.63 -11.43 -11.79
C SER A 271 -19.01 -10.69 -12.97
N SER A 272 -18.08 -11.32 -13.71
CA SER A 272 -17.53 -10.77 -14.94
C SER A 272 -18.54 -10.80 -16.11
N LEU A 273 -19.57 -11.65 -16.04
CA LEU A 273 -20.60 -11.78 -17.07
C LEU A 273 -21.41 -10.49 -17.20
N TYR A 274 -21.58 -10.02 -18.44
CA TYR A 274 -22.31 -8.79 -18.77
C TYR A 274 -23.77 -8.86 -18.36
N LEU A 275 -24.38 -10.04 -18.43
CA LEU A 275 -25.73 -10.28 -17.94
C LEU A 275 -25.84 -10.01 -16.43
N VAL A 276 -24.86 -10.45 -15.65
CA VAL A 276 -24.80 -10.23 -14.19
C VAL A 276 -24.54 -8.76 -13.88
N LYS A 277 -23.65 -8.10 -14.64
CA LYS A 277 -23.39 -6.66 -14.52
C LYS A 277 -24.64 -5.82 -14.85
N ALA A 278 -25.35 -6.15 -15.92
CA ALA A 278 -26.57 -5.45 -16.34
C ALA A 278 -27.74 -5.65 -15.36
N THR A 279 -27.95 -6.88 -14.88
CA THR A 279 -28.99 -7.19 -13.88
C THR A 279 -28.70 -6.49 -12.55
N ARG A 280 -27.46 -6.50 -12.05
CA ARG A 280 -27.09 -5.72 -10.85
C ARG A 280 -27.33 -4.22 -11.06
N ARG A 281 -27.05 -3.66 -12.24
CA ARG A 281 -27.25 -2.22 -12.49
C ARG A 281 -28.72 -1.80 -12.55
N TRP A 282 -29.62 -2.65 -13.05
CA TRP A 282 -31.02 -2.31 -13.33
C TRP A 282 -32.04 -2.88 -12.33
N VAL A 283 -31.73 -4.01 -11.69
CA VAL A 283 -32.63 -4.69 -10.74
C VAL A 283 -32.21 -4.43 -9.29
N PHE A 284 -30.91 -4.33 -9.02
CA PHE A 284 -30.36 -4.13 -7.68
C PHE A 284 -29.27 -3.04 -7.67
N PRO A 285 -29.60 -1.77 -8.00
CA PRO A 285 -28.60 -0.71 -8.04
C PRO A 285 -27.86 -0.67 -6.70
N ALA A 286 -26.54 -0.90 -6.74
CA ALA A 286 -25.71 -0.81 -5.55
C ALA A 286 -25.89 0.59 -4.95
N SER A 287 -26.27 0.67 -3.67
CA SER A 287 -26.22 1.94 -2.98
C SER A 287 -24.78 2.40 -2.97
N ASP A 288 -24.54 3.55 -3.58
CA ASP A 288 -23.24 4.22 -3.60
C ASP A 288 -22.97 4.68 -2.16
N ARG A 289 -22.56 3.74 -1.29
CA ARG A 289 -21.86 4.09 -0.06
C ARG A 289 -20.49 4.55 -0.52
N GLY A 290 -20.45 5.80 -0.97
CA GLY A 290 -19.23 6.49 -1.33
C GLY A 290 -18.20 6.25 -0.25
N ASN A 291 -16.97 6.07 -0.70
CA ASN A 291 -15.79 6.05 0.16
C ASN A 291 -15.97 7.11 1.26
N LEU A 292 -16.21 6.67 2.49
CA LEU A 292 -16.11 7.53 3.64
C LEU A 292 -14.62 7.88 3.72
N ALA A 293 -14.28 9.03 3.13
CA ALA A 293 -13.03 9.69 3.42
C ALA A 293 -12.91 9.76 4.94
N PHE A 294 -11.77 9.33 5.45
CA PHE A 294 -11.43 9.49 6.85
C PHE A 294 -11.74 10.93 7.28
N LYS A 295 -12.65 11.06 8.25
CA LYS A 295 -13.04 12.32 8.87
C LYS A 295 -12.43 12.33 10.27
N ALA A 296 -11.46 13.22 10.50
CA ALA A 296 -10.72 13.31 11.75
C ALA A 296 -11.61 13.65 12.96
N ASP A 297 -12.80 14.19 12.70
CA ASP A 297 -13.92 14.46 13.62
C ASP A 297 -14.54 13.17 14.24
N GLN A 298 -14.06 11.98 13.87
CA GLN A 298 -14.43 10.70 14.49
C GLN A 298 -13.51 10.27 15.65
N PHE A 299 -12.42 11.00 15.90
CA PHE A 299 -11.63 10.84 17.11
C PHE A 299 -11.99 11.93 18.11
N ALA A 300 -12.80 11.49 19.09
CA ALA A 300 -13.05 12.08 20.40
C ALA A 300 -13.79 13.43 20.49
N ALA A 301 -15.03 13.33 20.97
CA ALA A 301 -15.37 14.00 22.23
C ALA A 301 -15.99 12.93 23.16
N ASP A 302 -15.14 12.05 23.69
CA ASP A 302 -15.49 11.31 24.90
C ASP A 302 -14.63 11.87 26.04
N ASP A 303 -15.27 12.67 26.86
CA ASP A 303 -14.70 13.41 27.98
C ASP A 303 -14.16 12.46 29.08
N GLN A 304 -14.44 11.15 28.96
CA GLN A 304 -14.00 10.14 29.92
C GLN A 304 -12.66 9.46 29.59
N GLU A 305 -12.11 9.62 28.37
CA GLU A 305 -10.79 9.04 28.04
C GLU A 305 -9.60 9.84 28.60
N LEU A 306 -9.84 10.96 29.28
CA LEU A 306 -8.80 11.83 29.88
C LEU A 306 -8.94 12.03 31.40
N LYS A 307 -9.49 11.04 32.13
CA LYS A 307 -9.44 11.00 33.61
C LYS A 307 -8.74 9.77 34.13
#